data_AF-A0A2G2Z7S9-F1
#
_entry.id   AF-A0A2G2Z7S9-F1
#
_cell.length_a   1.000
_cell.length_b   1.000
_cell.length_c   1.000
_cell.angle_alpha   90.00
_cell.angle_beta   90.00
_cell.angle_gamma   90.00
#
_symmetry.space_group_name_H-M   'P 1'
#
loop_
_entity.id
_entity.type
_entity.pdbx_description
1 polymer ?
#
loop_
_entity_poly.entity_id
_entity_poly.type
_entity_poly.pdbx_seq_one_letter_code
_entity_poly.pdbx_strand_id
1 'polypeptide(L)'
;MSVVELSSQSELVVGLSHQLLSYSVRGLQTSTDSIAYGLAYGPSGLPQDAETNRPLVPSGHLTQQGATSSATSGQRQNRLYALQSRQDQESSLDVATGPARCYRQIKNKPYPKSRFCRGVPDPKIRIYDVGMKKRGVDEFPFCVHLVSWEKENVSSEALEAARIACNKYMTKSAGKDAFHLRVRVHPFHVLRINKMLSCAGADRLQTGMRGAFGKPQGVCARVAIGQVLLSVRCKDGNATHAQEALRRAKFKFPGRQKIIVSRKWGFTKFSRTDYLKYKSENRIIPDGVNAKLLGCHGRLAAREPGRAFLEAAH
;
A
#
# COMPACT_ATOMS: atom_id res chain seq x y z
N MET A 1 -24.48 6.11 -5.04
CA MET A 1 -23.58 6.86 -5.95
C MET A 1 -23.76 8.32 -5.66
N SER A 2 -22.73 9.01 -5.18
CA SER A 2 -22.73 10.46 -4.99
C SER A 2 -21.40 10.97 -5.53
N VAL A 3 -21.45 11.46 -6.77
CA VAL A 3 -20.34 12.10 -7.47
C VAL A 3 -20.21 13.49 -6.88
N VAL A 4 -19.13 13.75 -6.14
CA VAL A 4 -18.82 15.10 -5.65
C VAL A 4 -17.83 15.71 -6.64
N GLU A 5 -18.34 16.56 -7.52
CA GLU A 5 -17.56 17.51 -8.30
C GLU A 5 -17.18 18.68 -7.40
N LEU A 6 -15.90 19.03 -7.36
CA LEU A 6 -15.46 20.29 -6.76
C LEU A 6 -14.75 21.13 -7.81
N SER A 7 -15.37 22.29 -8.04
CA SER A 7 -14.85 23.44 -8.76
C SER A 7 -13.77 24.14 -7.92
N SER A 8 -12.86 24.79 -8.63
CA SER A 8 -11.72 25.55 -8.12
C SER A 8 -12.19 26.92 -7.61
N GLN A 9 -11.87 27.29 -6.36
CA GLN A 9 -11.55 28.68 -6.01
C GLN A 9 -10.50 28.72 -4.89
N SER A 10 -9.49 29.56 -5.12
CA SER A 10 -8.39 29.91 -4.23
C SER A 10 -8.61 31.32 -3.66
N GLU A 11 -8.07 31.54 -2.46
CA GLU A 11 -7.71 32.81 -1.81
C GLU A 11 -8.63 33.39 -0.70
N LEU A 12 -7.96 33.76 0.41
CA LEU A 12 -8.38 34.60 1.56
C LEU A 12 -9.45 33.97 2.49
N VAL A 13 -9.23 33.75 3.79
CA VAL A 13 -9.14 34.78 4.84
C VAL A 13 -8.50 34.19 6.13
N VAL A 14 -7.73 35.06 6.80
CA VAL A 14 -7.09 34.93 8.10
C VAL A 14 -8.10 35.05 9.25
N GLY A 15 -7.99 34.17 10.26
CA GLY A 15 -8.38 34.47 11.66
C GLY A 15 -9.87 34.37 12.05
N LEU A 16 -10.09 33.85 13.27
CA LEU A 16 -11.30 33.80 14.13
C LEU A 16 -11.62 32.34 14.51
N SER A 17 -11.13 31.82 15.64
CA SER A 17 -11.55 32.07 17.04
C SER A 17 -12.99 31.63 17.33
N HIS A 18 -13.10 30.52 18.08
CA HIS A 18 -14.09 30.17 19.12
C HIS A 18 -15.57 30.62 19.02
N GLN A 19 -16.47 29.67 19.34
CA GLN A 19 -17.91 29.81 19.68
C GLN A 19 -18.83 30.04 18.47
N LEU A 20 -20.01 29.44 18.26
CA LEU A 20 -21.01 28.62 18.99
C LEU A 20 -21.70 27.74 17.91
N LEU A 21 -22.34 26.59 18.20
CA LEU A 21 -23.78 26.55 18.49
C LEU A 21 -24.22 25.14 18.90
N SER A 22 -24.87 25.11 20.06
CA SER A 22 -25.77 24.09 20.59
C SER A 22 -27.14 24.11 19.91
N TYR A 23 -27.70 22.94 19.59
CA TYR A 23 -29.16 22.68 19.46
C TYR A 23 -29.36 21.17 19.73
N SER A 24 -29.95 20.78 20.85
CA SER A 24 -31.36 20.75 21.25
C SER A 24 -31.95 19.34 21.11
N VAL A 25 -32.14 18.72 22.26
CA VAL A 25 -32.80 17.43 22.51
C VAL A 25 -34.30 17.55 22.26
N ARG A 26 -34.87 16.62 21.50
CA ARG A 26 -36.28 16.18 21.66
C ARG A 26 -36.31 14.66 21.50
N GLY A 27 -36.77 13.99 22.55
CA GLY A 27 -36.91 12.55 22.62
C GLY A 27 -38.21 12.03 22.01
N LEU A 28 -38.21 10.73 21.73
CA LEU A 28 -39.36 9.83 21.83
C LEU A 28 -38.81 8.43 22.16
N GLN A 29 -39.17 7.98 23.37
CA GLN A 29 -39.24 6.60 23.90
C GLN A 29 -39.98 5.68 22.91
N THR A 30 -39.90 4.34 22.86
CA THR A 30 -39.38 3.26 23.72
C THR A 30 -39.61 1.96 22.93
N SER A 31 -38.71 0.98 23.02
CA SER A 31 -39.08 -0.43 23.24
C SER A 31 -37.81 -1.23 23.53
N THR A 32 -37.70 -1.63 24.80
CA THR A 32 -36.69 -2.49 25.38
C THR A 32 -37.01 -3.95 25.11
N ASP A 33 -36.04 -4.73 24.62
CA ASP A 33 -36.02 -6.18 24.85
C ASP A 33 -34.62 -6.58 25.31
N SER A 34 -34.55 -6.87 26.61
CA SER A 34 -33.44 -7.42 27.36
C SER A 34 -33.63 -8.92 27.50
N ILE A 35 -32.66 -9.74 27.04
CA ILE A 35 -32.61 -11.16 27.36
C ILE A 35 -31.55 -11.37 28.46
N ALA A 36 -32.04 -11.93 29.56
CA ALA A 36 -31.37 -12.14 30.82
C ALA A 36 -30.42 -13.35 30.82
N TYR A 37 -29.36 -13.26 31.61
CA TYR A 37 -28.56 -14.37 32.11
C TYR A 37 -29.31 -15.08 33.25
N GLY A 38 -29.36 -16.41 33.25
CA GLY A 38 -29.92 -17.22 34.33
C GLY A 38 -29.03 -18.42 34.67
N LEU A 39 -28.47 -18.39 35.88
CA LEU A 39 -27.86 -19.51 36.60
C LEU A 39 -28.93 -20.15 37.49
N ALA A 40 -28.97 -21.49 37.61
CA ALA A 40 -29.61 -22.19 38.74
C ALA A 40 -29.08 -23.63 38.91
N TYR A 41 -28.98 -24.05 40.18
CA TYR A 41 -28.35 -25.26 40.73
C TYR A 41 -29.33 -26.45 40.98
N GLY A 42 -28.85 -27.70 40.78
CA GLY A 42 -29.06 -28.95 41.58
C GLY A 42 -30.34 -29.82 41.40
N PRO A 43 -30.42 -31.09 41.92
CA PRO A 43 -29.38 -32.00 42.48
C PRO A 43 -29.48 -33.54 42.08
N SER A 44 -28.42 -34.30 42.47
CA SER A 44 -28.34 -35.74 42.89
C SER A 44 -28.78 -36.94 42.01
N GLY A 45 -27.87 -37.91 41.81
CA GLY A 45 -28.16 -39.34 41.56
C GLY A 45 -27.04 -40.14 40.85
N LEU A 46 -26.36 -41.06 41.55
CA LEU A 46 -25.48 -42.13 41.01
C LEU A 46 -26.32 -43.42 40.82
N PRO A 47 -26.03 -44.34 39.86
CA PRO A 47 -24.96 -45.35 40.06
C PRO A 47 -24.20 -45.89 38.81
N GLN A 48 -23.06 -46.50 39.16
CA GLN A 48 -22.15 -47.52 38.58
C GLN A 48 -22.38 -48.28 37.24
N ASP A 49 -21.23 -48.51 36.57
CA ASP A 49 -20.70 -49.71 35.87
C ASP A 49 -20.67 -49.88 34.32
N ALA A 50 -19.47 -50.34 33.90
CA ALA A 50 -19.10 -51.24 32.78
C ALA A 50 -18.74 -50.72 31.36
N GLU A 51 -17.45 -50.89 31.05
CA GLU A 51 -16.85 -51.54 29.86
C GLU A 51 -16.68 -50.86 28.46
N THR A 52 -15.38 -50.70 28.12
CA THR A 52 -14.67 -51.18 26.91
C THR A 52 -14.96 -50.58 25.51
N ASN A 53 -14.02 -49.77 24.98
CA ASN A 53 -13.18 -50.09 23.80
C ASN A 53 -12.56 -48.82 23.16
N ARG A 54 -11.24 -48.81 22.99
CA ARG A 54 -10.48 -47.87 22.15
C ARG A 54 -10.18 -48.53 20.79
N PRO A 55 -10.23 -47.82 19.65
CA PRO A 55 -9.63 -48.31 18.42
C PRO A 55 -8.16 -47.90 18.27
N LEU A 56 -7.38 -48.86 17.75
CA LEU A 56 -5.93 -48.86 17.51
C LEU A 56 -5.54 -48.21 16.16
N VAL A 57 -4.29 -47.76 16.12
CA VAL A 57 -3.51 -47.29 14.96
C VAL A 57 -3.07 -48.48 14.09
N PRO A 58 -3.05 -48.40 12.75
CA PRO A 58 -2.33 -49.38 11.94
C PRO A 58 -1.02 -48.81 11.37
N SER A 59 0.06 -49.52 11.69
CA SER A 59 1.36 -49.49 11.03
C SER A 59 1.33 -50.42 9.80
N GLY A 60 1.91 -50.00 8.67
CA GLY A 60 1.99 -50.83 7.45
C GLY A 60 3.18 -50.46 6.57
N HIS A 61 3.87 -51.50 6.11
CA HIS A 61 5.25 -51.58 5.65
C HIS A 61 5.50 -51.10 4.20
N LEU A 62 6.76 -50.75 3.91
CA LEU A 62 7.30 -50.42 2.58
C LEU A 62 7.31 -51.61 1.60
N THR A 63 7.03 -51.32 0.32
CA THR A 63 7.48 -52.08 -0.85
C THR A 63 8.04 -51.11 -1.90
N GLN A 64 9.29 -51.31 -2.33
CA GLN A 64 9.86 -50.68 -3.53
C GLN A 64 9.55 -51.52 -4.77
N GLN A 65 9.24 -50.86 -5.89
CA GLN A 65 9.65 -51.28 -7.24
C GLN A 65 9.53 -50.08 -8.19
N GLY A 66 10.59 -49.83 -8.95
CA GLY A 66 10.70 -48.74 -9.90
C GLY A 66 10.28 -49.12 -11.33
N ALA A 67 9.93 -48.12 -12.13
CA ALA A 67 9.89 -48.19 -13.58
C ALA A 67 10.20 -46.81 -14.21
N THR A 68 11.31 -46.79 -14.96
CA THR A 68 11.62 -46.08 -16.22
C THR A 68 10.91 -44.77 -16.60
N SER A 69 11.69 -43.70 -16.91
CA SER A 69 11.85 -43.14 -18.27
C SER A 69 12.42 -41.70 -18.32
N SER A 70 13.41 -41.52 -19.21
CA SER A 70 13.74 -40.36 -20.08
C SER A 70 13.79 -38.90 -19.54
N ALA A 71 15.02 -38.37 -19.55
CA ALA A 71 15.46 -37.06 -20.06
C ALA A 71 14.54 -35.82 -19.99
N THR A 72 14.95 -34.81 -19.22
CA THR A 72 15.05 -33.40 -19.69
C THR A 72 15.80 -32.53 -18.68
N SER A 73 16.85 -31.86 -19.16
CA SER A 73 17.79 -30.99 -18.45
C SER A 73 17.20 -29.65 -17.94
N GLY A 74 15.88 -29.53 -17.80
CA GLY A 74 15.19 -28.29 -17.41
C GLY A 74 14.72 -28.21 -15.95
N GLN A 75 14.77 -29.30 -15.18
CA GLN A 75 14.20 -29.34 -13.82
C GLN A 75 15.19 -28.96 -12.70
N ARG A 76 16.50 -28.93 -12.98
CA ARG A 76 17.52 -28.69 -11.93
C ARG A 76 17.61 -27.22 -11.51
N GLN A 77 17.35 -26.27 -12.42
CA GLN A 77 17.32 -24.84 -12.10
C GLN A 77 16.16 -24.49 -11.15
N ASN A 78 14.97 -25.09 -11.35
CA ASN A 78 13.77 -24.79 -10.55
C ASN A 78 13.81 -25.40 -9.15
N ARG A 79 14.51 -26.53 -8.96
CA ARG A 79 14.67 -27.14 -7.63
C ARG A 79 15.63 -26.35 -6.74
N LEU A 80 16.70 -25.79 -7.33
CA LEU A 80 17.63 -24.89 -6.61
C LEU A 80 16.93 -23.60 -6.18
N TYR A 81 16.10 -23.00 -7.04
CA TYR A 81 15.29 -21.83 -6.67
C TYR A 81 14.24 -22.14 -5.58
N ALA A 82 13.61 -23.31 -5.66
CA ALA A 82 12.62 -23.76 -4.67
C ALA A 82 13.26 -24.07 -3.30
N LEU A 83 14.46 -24.64 -3.28
CA LEU A 83 15.23 -24.91 -2.05
C LEU A 83 15.81 -23.63 -1.45
N GLN A 84 16.29 -22.69 -2.28
CA GLN A 84 16.70 -21.35 -1.84
C GLN A 84 15.52 -20.59 -1.23
N SER A 85 14.33 -20.68 -1.83
CA SER A 85 13.12 -20.06 -1.30
C SER A 85 12.61 -20.69 0.01
N ARG A 86 12.98 -21.94 0.29
CA ARG A 86 12.70 -22.58 1.59
C ARG A 86 13.69 -22.16 2.68
N GLN A 87 14.97 -21.99 2.35
CA GLN A 87 15.95 -21.41 3.28
C GLN A 87 15.69 -19.92 3.56
N ASP A 88 15.15 -19.18 2.60
CA ASP A 88 14.67 -17.80 2.80
C ASP A 88 13.35 -17.74 3.61
N GLN A 89 12.56 -18.82 3.63
CA GLN A 89 11.36 -18.96 4.48
C GLN A 89 11.68 -19.35 5.92
N GLU A 90 12.75 -20.12 6.17
CA GLU A 90 13.18 -20.45 7.54
C GLU A 90 13.90 -19.28 8.24
N SER A 91 14.34 -18.27 7.49
CA SER A 91 14.85 -17.00 8.03
C SER A 91 13.79 -15.89 8.14
N SER A 92 12.56 -16.12 7.67
CA SER A 92 11.44 -15.21 7.92
C SER A 92 10.77 -15.54 9.25
N LEU A 93 11.33 -15.00 10.33
CA LEU A 93 10.56 -14.78 11.55
C LEU A 93 9.41 -13.81 11.21
N ASP A 94 8.25 -14.35 10.86
CA ASP A 94 6.99 -13.63 10.57
C ASP A 94 6.39 -12.91 11.81
N VAL A 95 7.23 -12.52 12.78
CA VAL A 95 6.90 -11.72 13.97
C VAL A 95 8.04 -10.73 14.32
N ALA A 96 8.73 -10.15 13.33
CA ALA A 96 9.89 -9.30 13.63
C ALA A 96 9.53 -7.80 13.87
N THR A 97 8.36 -7.34 13.43
CA THR A 97 7.88 -5.98 13.65
C THR A 97 6.51 -6.10 14.33
N GLY A 98 6.41 -5.72 15.60
CA GLY A 98 5.14 -5.81 16.35
C GLY A 98 3.95 -5.18 15.61
N PRO A 99 2.70 -5.45 16.03
CA PRO A 99 1.50 -5.10 15.27
C PRO A 99 1.52 -3.65 14.77
N ALA A 100 1.13 -3.42 13.52
CA ALA A 100 1.22 -2.11 12.84
C ALA A 100 0.52 -0.97 13.61
N ARG A 101 -0.44 -1.30 14.50
CA ARG A 101 -1.09 -0.35 15.42
C ARG A 101 -0.07 0.46 16.26
N CYS A 102 1.06 -0.15 16.65
CA CYS A 102 2.08 0.50 17.47
C CYS A 102 2.82 1.63 16.73
N TYR A 103 2.84 1.56 15.40
CA TYR A 103 3.60 2.47 14.55
C TYR A 103 2.71 3.36 13.67
N ARG A 104 1.40 3.10 13.59
CA ARG A 104 0.46 3.82 12.72
C ARG A 104 0.48 5.33 12.91
N GLN A 105 0.44 5.81 14.16
CA GLN A 105 0.40 7.25 14.41
C GLN A 105 1.77 7.90 14.29
N ILE A 106 1.80 9.05 13.61
CA ILE A 106 2.99 9.88 13.50
C ILE A 106 3.18 10.67 14.79
N LYS A 107 4.02 10.16 15.70
CA LYS A 107 4.33 10.81 16.99
C LYS A 107 5.72 11.45 17.06
N ASN A 108 6.73 10.83 16.45
CA ASN A 108 8.12 11.25 16.58
C ASN A 108 8.56 12.17 15.44
N LYS A 109 9.70 12.84 15.61
CA LYS A 109 10.39 13.54 14.51
C LYS A 109 10.82 12.55 13.41
N PRO A 110 10.93 12.97 12.14
CA PRO A 110 11.42 12.11 11.08
C PRO A 110 12.81 11.59 11.42
N TYR A 111 12.97 10.27 11.34
CA TYR A 111 14.23 9.58 11.65
C TYR A 111 14.63 8.74 10.44
N PRO A 112 15.49 9.25 9.54
CA PRO A 112 15.90 8.55 8.32
C PRO A 112 17.14 7.69 8.52
N LYS A 113 17.37 6.76 7.59
CA LYS A 113 18.67 6.09 7.42
C LYS A 113 19.73 7.16 7.17
N SER A 114 20.76 7.19 8.00
CA SER A 114 21.79 8.25 8.01
C SER A 114 23.08 7.74 8.63
N ARG A 115 24.16 8.55 8.62
CA ARG A 115 25.44 8.20 9.28
C ARG A 115 25.30 7.89 10.78
N PHE A 116 24.27 8.44 11.42
CA PHE A 116 23.95 8.27 12.84
C PHE A 116 23.01 7.08 13.09
N CYS A 117 22.12 6.78 12.14
CA CYS A 117 21.21 5.64 12.21
C CYS A 117 21.73 4.49 11.32
N ARG A 118 22.65 3.71 11.87
CA ARG A 118 23.28 2.54 11.22
C ARG A 118 22.48 1.26 11.49
N GLY A 119 22.72 0.23 10.68
CA GLY A 119 22.05 -1.08 10.85
C GLY A 119 20.55 -1.07 10.51
N VAL A 120 20.10 -0.10 9.71
CA VAL A 120 18.71 -0.01 9.27
C VAL A 120 18.44 -1.11 8.24
N PRO A 121 17.42 -1.97 8.45
CA PRO A 121 17.04 -2.96 7.47
C PRO A 121 16.45 -2.26 6.25
N ASP A 122 16.71 -2.83 5.09
CA ASP A 122 16.22 -2.25 3.86
C ASP A 122 14.70 -2.50 3.68
N PRO A 123 13.96 -1.59 3.01
CA PRO A 123 12.50 -1.67 2.88
C PRO A 123 11.99 -2.93 2.18
N LYS A 124 10.83 -3.47 2.57
CA LYS A 124 10.27 -4.64 1.87
C LYS A 124 9.91 -4.31 0.41
N ILE A 125 9.36 -3.12 0.16
CA ILE A 125 9.14 -2.62 -1.20
C ILE A 125 10.47 -2.28 -1.88
N ARG A 126 10.75 -2.94 -3.01
CA ARG A 126 11.93 -2.69 -3.85
C ARG A 126 11.61 -2.03 -5.19
N ILE A 127 10.41 -2.30 -5.70
CA ILE A 127 9.99 -1.88 -7.03
C ILE A 127 8.83 -0.90 -6.87
N TYR A 128 9.03 0.35 -7.31
CA TYR A 128 8.01 1.40 -7.22
C TYR A 128 7.19 1.52 -8.51
N ASP A 129 7.76 1.16 -9.66
CA ASP A 129 7.10 1.20 -10.96
C ASP A 129 6.91 -0.21 -11.53
N VAL A 130 5.68 -0.54 -11.91
CA VAL A 130 5.26 -1.85 -12.39
C VAL A 130 4.42 -1.71 -13.66
N GLY A 131 4.42 -2.74 -14.51
CA GLY A 131 3.78 -2.71 -15.82
C GLY A 131 4.64 -1.98 -16.83
N MET A 132 3.99 -1.27 -17.75
CA MET A 132 4.62 -0.62 -18.89
C MET A 132 5.22 0.75 -18.55
N LYS A 133 6.28 0.74 -17.75
CA LYS A 133 7.00 1.94 -17.29
C LYS A 133 7.78 2.68 -18.40
N LYS A 134 8.15 1.98 -19.48
CA LYS A 134 8.88 2.56 -20.62
C LYS A 134 7.97 3.21 -21.67
N ARG A 135 6.67 2.95 -21.62
CA ARG A 135 5.73 3.49 -22.62
C ARG A 135 5.60 5.00 -22.47
N GLY A 136 5.41 5.64 -23.62
CA GLY A 136 5.35 7.10 -23.74
C GLY A 136 4.21 7.71 -22.93
N VAL A 137 4.21 9.03 -22.87
CA VAL A 137 3.17 9.83 -22.22
C VAL A 137 1.81 9.71 -22.94
N ASP A 138 1.82 9.55 -24.26
CA ASP A 138 0.61 9.55 -25.10
C ASP A 138 -0.23 8.27 -25.01
N GLU A 139 0.37 7.14 -24.64
CA GLU A 139 -0.28 5.84 -24.72
C GLU A 139 -1.28 5.58 -23.57
N PHE A 140 -1.07 6.22 -22.42
CA PHE A 140 -1.88 6.05 -21.23
C PHE A 140 -2.45 7.38 -20.72
N PRO A 141 -3.57 7.84 -21.33
CA PRO A 141 -4.22 9.11 -20.97
C PRO A 141 -4.96 9.05 -19.63
N PHE A 142 -5.49 7.88 -19.25
CA PHE A 142 -6.29 7.71 -18.05
C PHE A 142 -5.43 7.54 -16.82
N CYS A 143 -5.82 8.19 -15.71
CA CYS A 143 -5.12 8.04 -14.44
C CYS A 143 -6.08 7.99 -13.24
N VAL A 144 -5.80 7.07 -12.33
CA VAL A 144 -6.48 6.96 -11.03
C VAL A 144 -5.44 6.99 -9.92
N HIS A 145 -5.79 7.68 -8.84
CA HIS A 145 -4.98 7.83 -7.65
C HIS A 145 -5.67 7.19 -6.46
N LEU A 146 -4.89 6.48 -5.65
CA LEU A 146 -5.28 6.12 -4.30
C LEU A 146 -4.65 7.12 -3.34
N VAL A 147 -5.48 7.81 -2.57
CA VAL A 147 -5.11 8.93 -1.72
C VAL A 147 -5.39 8.60 -0.26
N SER A 148 -4.45 8.94 0.62
CA SER A 148 -4.68 8.83 2.06
C SER A 148 -5.59 9.95 2.56
N TRP A 149 -6.60 9.61 3.34
CA TRP A 149 -7.46 10.59 4.03
C TRP A 149 -7.10 10.76 5.50
N GLU A 150 -5.97 10.17 5.92
CA GLU A 150 -5.47 10.22 7.28
C GLU A 150 -3.97 10.53 7.28
N LYS A 151 -3.50 11.09 8.40
CA LYS A 151 -2.08 11.36 8.66
C LYS A 151 -1.50 10.21 9.47
N GLU A 152 -0.76 9.32 8.81
CA GLU A 152 -0.29 8.08 9.41
C GLU A 152 1.03 7.59 8.79
N ASN A 153 1.67 6.65 9.49
CA ASN A 153 2.79 5.88 8.99
C ASN A 153 2.25 4.65 8.26
N VAL A 154 2.66 4.51 7.00
CA VAL A 154 2.38 3.35 6.18
C VAL A 154 3.64 2.51 6.10
N SER A 155 3.58 1.26 6.54
CA SER A 155 4.75 0.39 6.59
C SER A 155 5.23 -0.04 5.19
N SER A 156 6.51 -0.41 5.07
CA SER A 156 7.05 -0.88 3.79
C SER A 156 6.42 -2.19 3.30
N GLU A 157 5.98 -3.03 4.24
CA GLU A 157 5.26 -4.27 4.00
C GLU A 157 3.86 -3.99 3.43
N ALA A 158 3.14 -3.01 3.99
CA ALA A 158 1.84 -2.58 3.49
C ALA A 158 1.94 -2.03 2.06
N LEU A 159 2.98 -1.25 1.76
CA LEU A 159 3.23 -0.74 0.41
C LEU A 159 3.47 -1.86 -0.59
N GLU A 160 4.28 -2.86 -0.23
CA GLU A 160 4.56 -4.00 -1.10
C GLU A 160 3.31 -4.86 -1.30
N ALA A 161 2.55 -5.13 -0.24
CA ALA A 161 1.29 -5.88 -0.32
C ALA A 161 0.27 -5.18 -1.22
N ALA A 162 0.13 -3.85 -1.08
CA ALA A 162 -0.77 -3.05 -1.91
C ALA A 162 -0.34 -3.04 -3.39
N ARG A 163 0.97 -2.91 -3.66
CA ARG A 163 1.54 -2.99 -5.00
C ARG A 163 1.26 -4.33 -5.66
N ILE A 164 1.51 -5.44 -4.95
CA ILE A 164 1.26 -6.80 -5.45
C ILE A 164 -0.23 -7.00 -5.74
N ALA A 165 -1.12 -6.59 -4.83
CA ALA A 165 -2.56 -6.74 -4.99
C ALA A 165 -3.08 -5.98 -6.23
N CYS A 166 -2.64 -4.73 -6.41
CA CYS A 166 -3.00 -3.93 -7.57
C CYS A 166 -2.47 -4.54 -8.88
N ASN A 167 -1.19 -4.94 -8.89
CA ASN A 167 -0.55 -5.50 -10.07
C ASN A 167 -1.18 -6.83 -10.51
N LYS A 168 -1.47 -7.72 -9.55
CA LYS A 168 -2.08 -9.03 -9.83
C LYS A 168 -3.45 -8.88 -10.47
N TYR A 169 -4.28 -7.96 -9.97
CA TYR A 169 -5.60 -7.71 -10.55
C TYR A 169 -5.51 -7.08 -11.95
N MET A 170 -4.70 -6.03 -12.11
CA MET A 170 -4.55 -5.36 -13.40
C MET A 170 -3.97 -6.29 -14.48
N THR A 171 -2.98 -7.12 -14.12
CA THR A 171 -2.41 -8.09 -15.07
C THR A 171 -3.45 -9.12 -15.51
N LYS A 172 -4.32 -9.57 -14.61
CA LYS A 172 -5.38 -10.55 -14.91
C LYS A 172 -6.50 -9.93 -15.77
N SER A 173 -6.92 -8.71 -15.47
CA SER A 173 -8.10 -8.10 -16.12
C SER A 173 -7.78 -7.29 -17.36
N ALA A 174 -6.71 -6.49 -17.35
CA ALA A 174 -6.34 -5.61 -18.46
C ALA A 174 -5.15 -6.13 -19.29
N GLY A 175 -4.38 -7.08 -18.75
CA GLY A 175 -3.11 -7.53 -19.32
C GLY A 175 -1.92 -6.72 -18.81
N LYS A 176 -0.74 -7.34 -18.82
CA LYS A 176 0.52 -6.74 -18.34
C LYS A 176 0.90 -5.44 -19.08
N ASP A 177 0.49 -5.34 -20.32
CA ASP A 177 0.96 -4.31 -21.26
C ASP A 177 0.03 -3.09 -21.30
N ALA A 178 -1.09 -3.14 -20.59
CA ALA A 178 -2.16 -2.14 -20.69
C ALA A 178 -2.13 -1.05 -19.61
N PHE A 179 -1.18 -1.11 -18.67
CA PHE A 179 -1.11 -0.17 -17.56
C PHE A 179 0.31 0.10 -17.08
N HIS A 180 0.47 1.20 -16.35
CA HIS A 180 1.65 1.56 -15.59
C HIS A 180 1.22 1.95 -14.18
N LEU A 181 1.65 1.16 -13.19
CA LEU A 181 1.42 1.40 -11.76
C LEU A 181 2.68 2.02 -11.16
N ARG A 182 2.51 3.12 -10.41
CA ARG A 182 3.56 3.78 -9.64
C ARG A 182 3.15 3.92 -8.19
N VAL A 183 3.99 3.44 -7.28
CA VAL A 183 3.94 3.79 -5.86
C VAL A 183 4.62 5.14 -5.69
N ARG A 184 3.87 6.13 -5.20
CA ARG A 184 4.33 7.53 -5.09
C ARG A 184 5.06 7.81 -3.78
N VAL A 185 4.75 7.04 -2.74
CA VAL A 185 5.35 7.20 -1.41
C VAL A 185 6.54 6.28 -1.23
N HIS A 186 7.56 6.78 -0.54
CA HIS A 186 8.79 6.05 -0.23
C HIS A 186 8.97 5.93 1.29
N PRO A 187 9.32 4.74 1.81
CA PRO A 187 9.50 4.51 3.23
C PRO A 187 10.90 4.95 3.68
N PHE A 188 11.04 6.24 4.01
CA PHE A 188 12.29 6.80 4.51
C PHE A 188 12.40 6.83 6.04
N HIS A 189 11.27 6.74 6.75
CA HIS A 189 11.28 6.81 8.20
C HIS A 189 11.59 5.44 8.80
N VAL A 190 12.55 5.39 9.70
CA VAL A 190 12.96 4.18 10.41
C VAL A 190 12.16 4.02 11.70
N LEU A 191 11.54 2.86 11.85
CA LEU A 191 10.87 2.40 13.05
C LEU A 191 11.88 1.73 13.97
N ARG A 192 11.75 2.01 15.28
CA ARG A 192 12.63 1.47 16.31
C ARG A 192 11.84 0.67 17.32
N ILE A 193 12.44 -0.42 17.79
CA ILE A 193 11.88 -1.28 18.82
C ILE A 193 12.91 -1.46 19.94
N ASN A 194 12.49 -1.26 21.19
CA ASN A 194 13.24 -1.77 22.34
C ASN A 194 12.81 -3.23 22.52
N LYS A 195 13.65 -4.18 22.07
CA LYS A 195 13.28 -5.60 22.09
C LYS A 195 13.28 -6.09 23.54
N MET A 196 12.15 -6.64 23.99
CA MET A 196 12.06 -7.33 25.27
C MET A 196 12.23 -8.84 25.05
N LEU A 197 13.02 -9.49 25.89
CA LEU A 197 13.15 -10.94 25.90
C LEU A 197 11.84 -11.53 26.42
N SER A 198 11.29 -12.46 25.64
CA SER A 198 10.10 -13.23 26.03
C SER A 198 10.56 -14.61 26.47
N CYS A 199 11.15 -14.69 27.65
CA CYS A 199 11.53 -15.97 28.29
C CYS A 199 11.31 -15.88 29.81
N ALA A 200 11.10 -17.03 30.45
CA ALA A 200 11.02 -17.08 31.91
C ALA A 200 12.34 -16.61 32.54
N GLY A 201 12.26 -15.75 33.55
CA GLY A 201 13.46 -15.13 34.16
C GLY A 201 14.11 -14.02 33.32
N ALA A 202 13.46 -13.52 32.26
CA ALA A 202 13.97 -12.42 31.42
C ALA A 202 14.39 -11.17 32.20
N ASP A 203 13.73 -10.89 33.32
CA ASP A 203 14.04 -9.76 34.21
C ASP A 203 15.51 -9.76 34.68
N ARG A 204 16.09 -10.95 34.88
CA ARG A 204 17.50 -11.10 35.28
C ARG A 204 18.48 -10.88 34.13
N LEU A 205 18.02 -11.08 32.90
CA LEU A 205 18.85 -11.11 31.70
C LEU A 205 18.76 -9.83 30.87
N GLN A 206 17.78 -8.97 31.16
CA GLN A 206 17.54 -7.75 30.42
C GLN A 206 17.50 -6.53 31.33
N THR A 207 17.98 -5.40 30.82
CA THR A 207 17.96 -4.10 31.51
C THR A 207 16.56 -3.44 31.59
N GLY A 208 15.50 -4.14 31.17
CA GLY A 208 14.15 -3.59 31.06
C GLY A 208 14.11 -2.28 30.27
N MET A 209 13.68 -1.20 30.94
CA MET A 209 13.55 0.15 30.35
C MET A 209 14.79 1.04 30.54
N ARG A 210 15.85 0.56 31.22
CA ARG A 210 17.10 1.29 31.33
C ARG A 210 17.78 1.34 29.96
N GLY A 211 18.07 2.55 29.46
CA GLY A 211 18.66 2.74 28.13
C GLY A 211 17.72 2.40 26.97
N ALA A 212 16.41 2.69 27.10
CA ALA A 212 15.34 2.31 26.17
C ALA A 212 15.36 2.97 24.78
N PHE A 213 16.54 3.23 24.21
CA PHE A 213 16.67 3.64 22.81
C PHE A 213 16.64 2.41 21.89
N GLY A 214 15.49 2.19 21.26
CA GLY A 214 15.25 1.03 20.43
C GLY A 214 16.21 0.90 19.23
N LYS A 215 16.45 -0.33 18.80
CA LYS A 215 17.20 -0.64 17.58
C LYS A 215 16.29 -0.48 16.34
N PRO A 216 16.84 -0.10 15.17
CA PRO A 216 16.06 -0.01 13.95
C PRO A 216 15.57 -1.40 13.52
N GLN A 217 14.27 -1.52 13.21
CA GLN A 217 13.63 -2.82 12.91
C GLN A 217 12.86 -2.82 11.58
N GLY A 218 12.35 -1.67 11.17
CA GLY A 218 11.59 -1.56 9.92
C GLY A 218 11.59 -0.14 9.41
N VAL A 219 11.03 0.06 8.22
CA VAL A 219 10.89 1.37 7.61
C VAL A 219 9.46 1.62 7.16
N CYS A 220 9.03 2.87 7.26
CA CYS A 220 7.69 3.31 6.91
C CYS A 220 7.72 4.64 6.14
N ALA A 221 6.69 4.86 5.34
CA ALA A 221 6.40 6.13 4.71
C ALA A 221 5.52 6.95 5.63
N ARG A 222 5.90 8.21 5.88
CA ARG A 222 5.05 9.18 6.58
C ARG A 222 4.14 9.81 5.55
N VAL A 223 2.83 9.71 5.75
CA VAL A 223 1.82 10.16 4.80
C VAL A 223 0.99 11.28 5.42
N ALA A 224 0.75 12.33 4.63
CA ALA A 224 -0.15 13.43 4.97
C ALA A 224 -1.56 13.19 4.41
N ILE A 225 -2.54 13.93 4.94
CA ILE A 225 -3.91 13.93 4.42
C ILE A 225 -3.88 14.49 3.00
N GLY A 226 -4.53 13.80 2.05
CA GLY A 226 -4.56 14.20 0.65
C GLY A 226 -3.33 13.74 -0.16
N GLN A 227 -2.35 13.09 0.47
CA GLN A 227 -1.17 12.60 -0.24
C GLN A 227 -1.49 11.32 -1.03
N VAL A 228 -1.05 11.27 -2.28
CA VAL A 228 -1.23 10.13 -3.18
C VAL A 228 -0.27 8.99 -2.77
N LEU A 229 -0.82 7.80 -2.55
CA LEU A 229 -0.09 6.57 -2.23
C LEU A 229 0.31 5.80 -3.50
N LEU A 230 -0.69 5.47 -4.31
CA LEU A 230 -0.55 4.69 -5.54
C LEU A 230 -1.16 5.49 -6.69
N SER A 231 -0.58 5.37 -7.88
CA SER A 231 -1.12 5.91 -9.12
C SER A 231 -1.09 4.86 -10.20
N VAL A 232 -2.20 4.65 -10.88
CA VAL A 232 -2.27 3.80 -12.07
C VAL A 232 -2.60 4.69 -13.25
N ARG A 233 -1.82 4.58 -14.33
CA ARG A 233 -2.24 5.10 -15.63
C ARG A 233 -2.50 3.95 -16.60
N CYS A 234 -3.52 4.08 -17.44
CA CYS A 234 -3.91 3.09 -18.42
C CYS A 234 -4.64 3.75 -19.60
N LYS A 235 -5.09 2.93 -20.55
CA LYS A 235 -6.05 3.36 -21.58
C LYS A 235 -7.44 3.57 -20.97
N ASP A 236 -8.27 4.42 -21.56
CA ASP A 236 -9.60 4.73 -21.03
C ASP A 236 -10.53 3.50 -20.95
N GLY A 237 -10.38 2.54 -21.87
CA GLY A 237 -11.16 1.28 -21.83
C GLY A 237 -10.94 0.43 -20.57
N ASN A 238 -9.81 0.59 -19.88
CA ASN A 238 -9.48 -0.15 -18.64
C ASN A 238 -9.76 0.65 -17.36
N ALA A 239 -10.51 1.76 -17.46
CA ALA A 239 -10.76 2.66 -16.35
C ALA A 239 -11.45 2.00 -15.14
N THR A 240 -12.44 1.15 -15.40
CA THR A 240 -13.20 0.42 -14.37
C THR A 240 -12.31 -0.56 -13.62
N HIS A 241 -11.47 -1.30 -14.34
CA HIS A 241 -10.51 -2.23 -13.77
C HIS A 241 -9.44 -1.52 -12.93
N ALA A 242 -8.97 -0.34 -13.36
CA ALA A 242 -8.01 0.45 -12.59
C ALA A 242 -8.59 0.91 -11.23
N GLN A 243 -9.86 1.32 -11.20
CA GLN A 243 -10.53 1.70 -9.96
C GLN A 243 -10.71 0.49 -9.01
N GLU A 244 -11.13 -0.66 -9.55
CA GLU A 244 -11.28 -1.88 -8.77
C GLU A 244 -9.94 -2.40 -8.23
N ALA A 245 -8.85 -2.28 -9.01
CA ALA A 245 -7.50 -2.62 -8.57
C ALA A 245 -7.08 -1.80 -7.34
N LEU A 246 -7.35 -0.49 -7.37
CA LEU A 246 -7.04 0.42 -6.27
C LEU A 246 -7.96 0.19 -5.06
N ARG A 247 -9.21 -0.24 -5.27
CA ARG A 247 -10.09 -0.68 -4.17
C ARG A 247 -9.51 -1.90 -3.45
N ARG A 248 -8.96 -2.87 -4.18
CA ARG A 248 -8.27 -4.03 -3.59
C ARG A 248 -6.99 -3.63 -2.86
N ALA A 249 -6.24 -2.68 -3.42
CA ALA A 249 -5.03 -2.16 -2.79
C ALA A 249 -5.32 -1.37 -1.51
N LYS A 250 -6.44 -0.62 -1.47
CA LYS A 250 -6.90 0.14 -0.29
C LYS A 250 -6.98 -0.73 0.97
N PHE A 251 -7.47 -1.98 0.88
CA PHE A 251 -7.57 -2.87 2.03
C PHE A 251 -6.22 -3.30 2.63
N LYS A 252 -5.10 -3.03 1.95
CA LYS A 252 -3.76 -3.30 2.48
C LYS A 252 -3.19 -2.13 3.27
N PHE A 253 -3.83 -0.96 3.21
CA PHE A 253 -3.44 0.21 3.97
C PHE A 253 -4.25 0.32 5.27
N PRO A 254 -3.63 0.86 6.34
CA PRO A 254 -4.38 1.26 7.53
C PRO A 254 -5.28 2.46 7.22
N GLY A 255 -6.27 2.76 8.06
CA GLY A 255 -7.05 4.00 7.95
C GLY A 255 -8.00 4.07 6.74
N ARG A 256 -8.36 5.31 6.38
CA ARG A 256 -9.30 5.61 5.28
C ARG A 256 -8.56 6.13 4.06
N GLN A 257 -8.67 5.41 2.94
CA GLN A 257 -8.22 5.90 1.63
C GLN A 257 -9.41 6.25 0.73
N LYS A 258 -9.19 7.20 -0.18
CA LYS A 258 -10.11 7.56 -1.25
C LYS A 258 -9.48 7.24 -2.60
N ILE A 259 -10.31 6.76 -3.52
CA ILE A 259 -9.93 6.54 -4.92
C ILE A 259 -10.42 7.76 -5.70
N ILE A 260 -9.52 8.40 -6.43
CA ILE A 260 -9.82 9.63 -7.17
C ILE A 260 -9.40 9.41 -8.62
N VAL A 261 -10.32 9.63 -9.55
CA VAL A 261 -10.02 9.68 -10.98
C VAL A 261 -9.42 11.05 -11.29
N SER A 262 -8.23 11.06 -11.87
CA SER A 262 -7.53 12.30 -12.19
C SER A 262 -8.08 12.91 -13.48
N ARG A 263 -8.24 14.23 -13.49
CA ARG A 263 -8.54 15.00 -14.71
C ARG A 263 -7.28 15.24 -15.58
N LYS A 264 -6.11 14.82 -15.09
CA LYS A 264 -4.82 15.00 -15.75
C LYS A 264 -4.55 13.93 -16.80
N TRP A 265 -3.68 14.26 -17.75
CA TRP A 265 -3.21 13.29 -18.74
C TRP A 265 -2.16 12.35 -18.12
N GLY A 266 -2.55 11.11 -17.82
CA GLY A 266 -1.66 10.11 -17.25
C GLY A 266 -0.96 10.60 -15.98
N PHE A 267 0.38 10.55 -15.97
CA PHE A 267 1.21 11.01 -14.84
C PHE A 267 1.71 12.44 -14.99
N THR A 268 1.29 13.16 -16.03
CA THR A 268 1.70 14.54 -16.26
C THR A 268 1.02 15.51 -15.30
N LYS A 269 1.49 16.76 -15.31
CA LYS A 269 0.89 17.85 -14.56
C LYS A 269 -0.31 18.50 -15.28
N PHE A 270 -0.45 18.27 -16.59
CA PHE A 270 -1.43 18.95 -17.45
C PHE A 270 -2.80 18.28 -17.36
N SER A 271 -3.88 19.07 -17.48
CA SER A 271 -5.21 18.52 -17.66
C SER A 271 -5.31 17.82 -19.03
N ARG A 272 -6.30 16.94 -19.22
CA ARG A 272 -6.49 16.26 -20.50
C ARG A 272 -6.78 17.25 -21.65
N THR A 273 -7.60 18.27 -21.40
CA THR A 273 -7.94 19.29 -22.39
C THR A 273 -6.72 20.11 -22.79
N ASP A 274 -5.95 20.56 -21.80
CA ASP A 274 -4.75 21.38 -22.05
C ASP A 274 -3.67 20.56 -22.76
N TYR A 275 -3.53 19.28 -22.40
CA TYR A 275 -2.57 18.39 -23.04
C TYR A 275 -2.86 18.24 -24.54
N LEU A 276 -4.12 18.03 -24.92
CA LEU A 276 -4.52 17.92 -26.32
C LEU A 276 -4.31 19.25 -27.07
N LYS A 277 -4.65 20.40 -26.45
CA LYS A 277 -4.41 21.73 -27.02
C LYS A 277 -2.92 22.01 -27.25
N TYR A 278 -2.08 21.83 -26.25
CA TYR A 278 -0.64 22.06 -26.40
C TYR A 278 0.03 21.05 -27.34
N LYS A 279 -0.56 19.85 -27.49
CA LYS A 279 -0.11 18.87 -28.47
C LYS A 279 -0.47 19.30 -29.90
N SER A 280 -1.67 19.81 -30.16
CA SER A 280 -2.03 20.36 -31.48
C SER A 280 -1.21 21.60 -31.83
N GLU A 281 -0.85 22.42 -30.83
CA GLU A 281 0.06 23.57 -30.98
C GLU A 281 1.53 23.15 -31.14
N ASN A 282 1.87 21.84 -31.10
CA ASN A 282 3.23 21.31 -31.12
C ASN A 282 4.17 21.89 -30.03
N ARG A 283 3.60 22.27 -28.88
CA ARG A 283 4.35 22.81 -27.73
C ARG A 283 4.75 21.75 -26.72
N ILE A 284 4.20 20.55 -26.80
CA ILE A 284 4.54 19.45 -25.91
C ILE A 284 5.66 18.62 -26.53
N ILE A 285 6.76 18.49 -25.79
CA ILE A 285 7.81 17.52 -26.07
C ILE A 285 7.61 16.31 -25.14
N PRO A 286 7.47 15.08 -25.68
CA PRO A 286 7.42 13.87 -24.86
C PRO A 286 8.77 13.63 -24.18
N ASP A 287 8.75 13.39 -22.86
CA ASP A 287 9.91 13.13 -22.01
C ASP A 287 9.73 11.77 -21.32
N GLY A 288 9.62 10.72 -22.14
CA GLY A 288 9.30 9.37 -21.70
C GLY A 288 7.88 9.26 -21.12
N VAL A 289 7.78 9.04 -19.81
CA VAL A 289 6.51 8.93 -19.06
C VAL A 289 5.84 10.29 -18.87
N ASN A 290 6.64 11.35 -18.82
CA ASN A 290 6.19 12.72 -18.59
C ASN A 290 6.23 13.52 -19.91
N ALA A 291 5.81 14.76 -19.84
CA ALA A 291 5.83 15.72 -20.94
C ALA A 291 6.43 17.04 -20.46
N LYS A 292 7.24 17.66 -21.33
CA LYS A 292 7.80 19.01 -21.15
C LYS A 292 6.99 19.98 -22.01
N LEU A 293 6.59 21.09 -21.42
CA LEU A 293 5.95 22.18 -22.16
C LEU A 293 7.04 23.16 -22.61
N LEU A 294 7.06 23.46 -23.90
CA LEU A 294 7.83 24.56 -24.45
C LEU A 294 7.15 25.88 -24.05
N GLY A 295 7.77 26.57 -23.09
CA GLY A 295 7.39 27.92 -22.69
C GLY A 295 8.21 28.98 -23.44
N CYS A 296 7.97 30.26 -23.14
CA CYS A 296 8.74 31.37 -23.72
C CYS A 296 10.14 31.55 -23.11
N HIS A 297 10.47 30.87 -22.00
CA HIS A 297 11.74 31.01 -21.29
C HIS A 297 12.80 29.97 -21.67
N GLY A 298 14.02 30.42 -22.00
CA GLY A 298 15.16 29.57 -22.37
C GLY A 298 16.10 30.26 -23.38
N ARG A 299 17.27 29.68 -23.64
CA ARG A 299 18.23 30.21 -24.63
C ARG A 299 17.59 30.15 -26.03
N LEU A 300 17.37 31.31 -26.66
CA LEU A 300 16.71 31.41 -27.97
C LEU A 300 17.48 30.69 -29.08
N ALA A 301 18.82 30.66 -29.00
CA ALA A 301 19.68 29.98 -29.97
C ALA A 301 19.42 28.47 -30.09
N ALA A 302 18.86 27.83 -29.06
CA ALA A 302 18.53 26.40 -29.07
C ALA A 302 17.10 26.10 -29.56
N ARG A 303 16.34 27.12 -29.98
CA ARG A 303 14.98 26.97 -30.49
C ARG A 303 14.98 27.05 -32.01
N GLU A 304 14.15 26.23 -32.63
CA GLU A 304 13.91 26.34 -34.07
C GLU A 304 13.35 27.74 -34.41
N PRO A 305 13.89 28.42 -35.44
CA PRO A 305 13.37 29.69 -35.92
C PRO A 305 11.87 29.60 -36.22
N GLY A 306 11.08 30.60 -35.83
CA GLY A 306 9.63 30.64 -36.08
C GLY A 306 8.75 29.89 -35.07
N ARG A 307 9.31 29.15 -34.11
CA ARG A 307 8.55 28.47 -33.04
C ARG A 307 8.68 29.11 -31.65
N ALA A 308 9.43 30.21 -31.53
CA ALA A 308 9.76 30.82 -30.26
C ALA A 308 8.60 31.63 -29.63
N PHE A 309 7.68 32.12 -30.46
CA PHE A 309 6.54 32.92 -30.06
C PHE A 309 5.27 32.14 -30.37
N LEU A 310 4.47 31.93 -29.34
CA LEU A 310 3.03 31.79 -29.53
C LEU A 310 2.49 33.21 -29.53
N GLU A 311 1.49 33.48 -30.35
CA GLU A 311 0.71 34.71 -30.20
C GLU A 311 0.28 34.83 -28.74
N ALA A 312 0.60 35.97 -28.13
CA ALA A 312 0.16 36.26 -26.78
C ALA A 312 -1.37 36.16 -26.78
N ALA A 313 -1.92 35.27 -25.95
CA ALA A 313 -3.35 35.27 -25.73
C ALA A 313 -3.73 36.65 -25.19
N HIS A 314 -4.55 37.38 -25.96
CA HIS A 314 -5.27 38.57 -25.51
C HIS A 314 -6.16 38.23 -24.32
#